data_AF-A0A355BBI3-F1
#
_entry.id   AF-A0A355BBI3-F1
#
_cell.length_a   1.000
_cell.length_b   1.000
_cell.length_c   1.000
_cell.angle_alpha   90.00
_cell.angle_beta   90.00
_cell.angle_gamma   90.00
#
_symmetry.space_group_name_H-M   'P 1'
#
loop_
_entity.id
_entity.type
_entity.pdbx_description
1 polymer ?
#
loop_
_entity_poly.entity_id
_entity_poly.type
_entity_poly.pdbx_seq_one_letter_code
_entity_poly.pdbx_strand_id
1 'polypeptide(L)' 'NIVPWQMLCEKTGAVLKVIPMNNEGELMMDEYDKMLSTKTKIVCCNHISNALGTINPIKE' A
#
# COMPACT_ATOMS: atom_id res chain seq x y z
N ASN A 1 0.19 4.70 8.21
CA ASN A 1 -0.15 6.11 7.90
C ASN A 1 -1.10 6.15 6.70
N ILE A 2 -2.41 6.00 6.92
CA ILE A 2 -3.42 5.86 5.84
C ILE A 2 -4.42 7.03 5.74
N VAL A 3 -4.59 7.78 6.83
CA VAL A 3 -5.64 8.81 6.96
C VAL A 3 -5.58 9.90 5.87
N PRO A 4 -4.41 10.47 5.50
CA PRO A 4 -4.35 11.47 4.44
C PRO A 4 -4.87 10.93 3.09
N TRP A 5 -4.63 9.64 2.80
CA TRP A 5 -5.08 8.99 1.57
C TRP A 5 -6.59 8.73 1.57
N GLN A 6 -7.16 8.39 2.73
CA GLN A 6 -8.61 8.29 2.89
C GLN A 6 -9.29 9.63 2.59
N MET A 7 -8.79 10.71 3.20
CA MET A 7 -9.31 12.07 2.96
C MET A 7 -9.16 12.51 1.50
N LEU A 8 -8.06 12.15 0.83
CA LEU A 8 -7.86 12.45 -0.59
C LEU A 8 -8.88 11.70 -1.47
N CYS A 9 -9.10 10.41 -1.18
CA CYS A 9 -10.06 9.58 -1.91
C CYS A 9 -11.49 10.11 -1.74
N GLU A 10 -11.88 10.49 -0.52
CA GLU A 10 -13.17 11.13 -0.24
C GLU A 10 -13.37 12.43 -1.05
N LYS A 11 -12.32 13.26 -1.16
CA LYS A 11 -12.39 14.54 -1.91
C LYS A 11 -12.41 14.37 -3.42
N THR A 12 -11.79 13.33 -3.95
CA THR A 12 -11.54 13.17 -5.39
C THR A 12 -12.39 12.09 -6.05
N GLY A 13 -13.04 11.23 -5.26
CA GLY A 13 -13.70 10.01 -5.75
C GLY A 13 -12.73 8.91 -6.16
N ALA A 14 -11.43 9.05 -5.85
CA ALA A 14 -10.46 8.00 -6.08
C ALA A 14 -10.75 6.77 -5.21
N VAL A 15 -10.38 5.59 -5.70
CA VAL A 15 -10.57 4.32 -4.97
C VAL A 15 -9.30 3.98 -4.20
N LEU A 16 -9.42 3.90 -2.88
CA LEU A 16 -8.34 3.42 -2.02
C LEU A 16 -8.34 1.89 -1.98
N LYS A 17 -7.18 1.28 -2.26
CA LYS A 17 -6.94 -0.16 -2.10
C LYS A 17 -5.79 -0.38 -1.12
N VAL A 18 -5.91 -1.39 -0.26
CA VAL A 18 -4.89 -1.73 0.75
C VAL A 18 -4.16 -3.00 0.34
N ILE A 19 -2.83 -2.94 0.28
CA ILE A 19 -1.98 -4.10 -0.03
C ILE A 19 -2.08 -5.09 1.14
N PRO A 20 -2.41 -6.37 0.90
CA PRO A 20 -2.48 -7.37 1.96
C PRO A 20 -1.08 -7.71 2.49
N MET A 21 -1.06 -8.17 3.74
CA MET A 21 0.14 -8.52 4.49
C MET A 21 -0.03 -9.93 5.03
N ASN A 22 1.06 -10.71 5.07
CA ASN A 22 1.06 -12.03 5.68
C ASN A 22 1.10 -11.92 7.23
N ASN A 23 1.00 -13.06 7.91
CA ASN A 23 1.03 -13.10 9.38
C ASN A 23 2.39 -12.72 9.99
N GLU A 24 3.45 -12.68 9.18
CA GLU A 24 4.81 -12.30 9.59
C GLU A 24 5.05 -10.79 9.46
N GLY A 25 4.07 -10.05 8.94
CA GLY A 25 4.17 -8.60 8.81
C GLY A 25 4.78 -8.13 7.49
N GLU A 26 4.86 -9.00 6.49
CA GLU A 26 5.45 -8.73 5.18
C GLU A 26 4.38 -8.50 4.12
N LEU A 27 4.68 -7.63 3.15
CA LEU A 27 3.78 -7.36 2.03
C LEU A 27 3.69 -8.57 1.12
N MET A 28 2.47 -8.94 0.75
CA MET A 28 2.24 -10.01 -0.23
C MET A 28 2.41 -9.45 -1.65
N MET A 29 3.63 -9.51 -2.18
CA MET A 29 3.99 -8.89 -3.47
C MET A 29 3.23 -9.48 -4.67
N ASP A 30 2.96 -10.79 -4.66
CA ASP A 30 2.14 -11.43 -5.70
C ASP A 30 0.71 -10.87 -5.77
N GLU A 31 0.14 -10.48 -4.63
CA GLU A 31 -1.19 -9.87 -4.58
C GLU A 31 -1.13 -8.39 -4.96
N TYR A 32 -0.07 -7.69 -4.55
CA TYR A 32 0.20 -6.32 -4.98
C TYR A 32 0.23 -6.21 -6.51
N ASP A 33 0.96 -7.07 -7.21
CA ASP A 33 1.08 -7.04 -8.67
C ASP A 33 -0.28 -7.19 -9.36
N LYS A 34 -1.14 -8.07 -8.84
CA LYS A 34 -2.52 -8.28 -9.34
C LYS A 34 -3.43 -7.07 -9.09
N MET A 35 -3.13 -6.26 -8.07
CA MET A 35 -3.92 -5.07 -7.75
C MET A 35 -3.61 -3.89 -8.68
N LEU A 36 -2.43 -3.88 -9.30
CA LEU A 36 -1.99 -2.84 -10.21
C LEU A 36 -2.78 -2.88 -11.51
N SER A 37 -3.09 -1.69 -12.04
CA SER A 37 -3.80 -1.53 -13.30
C SER A 37 -3.46 -0.18 -13.91
N THR A 38 -3.90 0.05 -15.14
CA THR A 38 -3.78 1.36 -15.81
C THR A 38 -4.50 2.50 -15.08
N LYS A 39 -5.42 2.17 -14.16
CA LYS A 39 -6.14 3.12 -13.30
C LYS A 39 -5.35 3.49 -12.04
N THR A 40 -4.36 2.71 -11.63
CA THR A 40 -3.52 3.02 -10.47
C THR A 40 -2.64 4.22 -10.79
N LYS A 41 -2.75 5.28 -9.98
CA LYS A 41 -1.98 6.53 -10.18
C LYS A 41 -0.89 6.73 -9.15
N ILE A 42 -1.09 6.22 -7.93
CA ILE A 42 -0.18 6.39 -6.80
C ILE A 42 -0.13 5.08 -6.05
N VAL A 43 1.08 4.65 -5.69
CA VAL A 43 1.34 3.58 -4.74
C VAL A 43 2.14 4.20 -3.60
N CYS A 44 1.77 3.90 -2.36
CA CYS A 44 2.45 4.40 -1.18
C CYS A 44 2.68 3.27 -0.18
N CYS A 45 3.94 3.11 0.23
CA CYS A 45 4.35 2.18 1.27
C CYS A 45 5.43 2.87 2.13
N ASN A 46 5.51 2.45 3.38
CA ASN A 46 6.61 2.83 4.26
C ASN A 46 7.86 2.02 3.90
N HIS A 47 9.05 2.61 4.03
CA HIS A 47 10.29 1.86 3.87
C HIS A 47 10.53 0.88 5.03
N ILE A 48 10.30 1.35 6.27
CA ILE A 48 10.42 0.53 7.48
C ILE A 48 9.15 0.70 8.31
N SER A 49 8.61 -0.40 8.84
CA SER A 49 7.46 -0.39 9.74
C SER A 49 7.85 0.10 11.13
N ASN A 50 7.21 1.14 11.61
CA ASN A 50 7.41 1.64 12.98
C ASN A 50 6.75 0.73 14.04
N ALA A 51 5.85 -0.16 13.63
CA ALA A 51 5.17 -1.10 14.53
C ALA A 51 5.80 -2.50 14.49
N LEU A 52 6.18 -2.97 13.30
CA LEU A 52 6.66 -4.34 13.08
C LEU A 52 8.17 -4.41 12.81
N GLY A 53 8.83 -3.30 12.51
CA GLY A 53 10.25 -3.28 12.12
C GLY A 53 10.52 -3.82 10.70
N THR A 54 9.52 -4.38 10.01
CA THR A 54 9.64 -4.91 8.65
C THR A 54 10.21 -3.86 7.69
N ILE A 55 11.22 -4.24 6.91
CA ILE A 55 11.77 -3.45 5.81
C ILE A 55 11.06 -3.90 4.52
N ASN A 56 10.33 -2.99 3.87
CA ASN A 56 9.61 -3.30 2.65
C ASN A 56 10.53 -3.23 1.42
N PRO A 57 10.29 -4.05 0.38
CA PRO A 57 11.09 -4.05 -0.83
C PRO A 57 10.76 -2.86 -1.75
N ILE A 58 11.38 -1.69 -1.50
CA ILE A 58 11.06 -0.44 -2.23
C ILE A 58 11.60 -0.41 -3.68
N LYS A 59 12.60 -1.24 -4.01
CA LYS A 59 13.27 -1.21 -5.31
C LYS A 59 12.64 -2.13 -6.37
N GLU A 60 11.76 -3.02 -5.94
CA GLU A 60 11.01 -3.93 -6.81
C GLU A 60 9.91 -3.15 -7.55
#